data_AF-A0AA97HEX2-F1
#
_entry.id   AF-A0AA97HEX2-F1
#
_cell.length_a   1.000
_cell.length_b   1.000
_cell.length_c   1.000
_cell.angle_alpha   90.00
_cell.angle_beta   90.00
_cell.angle_gamma   90.00
#
_symmetry.space_group_name_H-M   'P 1'
#
loop_
_entity.id
_entity.type
_entity.pdbx_description
1 polymer ?
#
loop_
_entity_poly.entity_id
_entity_poly.type
_entity_poly.pdbx_seq_one_letter_code
_entity_poly.pdbx_strand_id
1 'polypeptide(L)'
;MIGAFISGLSAAYLPADMVEKYVGGDSIMSIVFAALIGVPLYLRIEMAIPLLNVLIVKGMGMGPAMALIIGGTGASLPEIALVSSVLKPKAVVAFVGIILTTAIIGGLLFQYVL
;
A
#
# COMPACT_ATOMS: atom_id res chain seq x y z
N MET A 1 -15.51 12.27 0.53
CA MET A 1 -15.40 12.88 -0.82
C MET A 1 -13.99 12.73 -1.41
N ILE A 2 -12.91 12.99 -0.66
CA ILE A 2 -11.52 12.85 -1.17
C ILE A 2 -11.19 11.43 -1.62
N GLY A 3 -11.59 10.39 -0.87
CA GLY A 3 -11.37 8.99 -1.26
C GLY A 3 -12.04 8.60 -2.59
N ALA A 4 -13.26 9.10 -2.82
CA ALA A 4 -13.98 8.89 -4.08
C ALA A 4 -13.31 9.62 -5.26
N PHE A 5 -12.70 10.79 -5.01
CA PHE A 5 -11.96 11.54 -6.03
C PHE A 5 -10.67 10.82 -6.43
N ILE A 6 -9.89 10.31 -5.48
CA ILE A 6 -8.67 9.52 -5.74
C ILE A 6 -9.02 8.21 -6.46
N SER A 7 -10.08 7.54 -6.01
CA SER A 7 -10.61 6.35 -6.67
C SER A 7 -11.01 6.65 -8.12
N GLY A 8 -11.75 7.73 -8.38
CA GLY A 8 -12.11 8.17 -9.74
C GLY A 8 -10.91 8.52 -10.63
N LEU A 9 -9.90 9.20 -10.10
CA LEU A 9 -8.64 9.48 -10.82
C LEU A 9 -7.88 8.20 -11.15
N SER A 10 -7.75 7.27 -10.20
CA SER A 10 -7.10 5.97 -10.45
C SER A 10 -7.89 5.12 -11.45
N ALA A 11 -9.22 5.20 -11.45
CA ALA A 11 -10.08 4.55 -12.42
C ALA A 11 -9.86 5.11 -13.83
N ALA A 12 -9.73 6.43 -13.95
CA ALA A 12 -9.55 7.11 -15.24
C ALA A 12 -8.13 7.02 -15.81
N TYR A 13 -7.10 7.10 -14.96
CA TYR A 13 -5.72 7.33 -15.42
C TYR A 13 -4.74 6.17 -15.18
N LEU A 14 -5.07 5.18 -14.34
CA LEU A 14 -4.18 4.04 -14.10
C LEU A 14 -4.55 2.87 -15.03
N PRO A 15 -3.72 2.49 -16.02
CA PRO A 15 -4.05 1.42 -16.95
C PRO A 15 -4.17 0.07 -16.24
N ALA A 16 -5.15 -0.76 -16.62
CA ALA A 16 -5.32 -2.09 -16.04
C ALA A 16 -4.08 -2.98 -16.23
N ASP A 17 -3.44 -2.92 -17.40
CA ASP A 17 -2.22 -3.69 -17.69
C ASP A 17 -1.07 -3.36 -16.72
N MET A 18 -0.99 -2.11 -16.25
CA MET A 18 0.02 -1.71 -15.25
C MET A 18 -0.32 -2.26 -13.87
N VAL A 19 -1.60 -2.25 -13.50
CA VAL A 19 -2.07 -2.81 -12.23
C VAL A 19 -1.77 -4.31 -12.20
N GLU A 20 -2.17 -5.04 -13.24
CA GLU A 20 -1.89 -6.48 -13.36
C GLU A 20 -0.39 -6.78 -13.33
N LYS A 21 0.42 -6.01 -14.06
CA LYS A 21 1.87 -6.24 -14.16
C LYS A 21 2.62 -6.06 -12.84
N TYR A 22 2.26 -5.07 -12.02
CA TYR A 22 3.05 -4.71 -10.83
C TYR A 22 2.42 -5.13 -9.51
N VAL A 23 1.10 -5.18 -9.43
CA VAL A 23 0.36 -5.49 -8.19
C VAL A 23 -0.75 -6.52 -8.42
N GLY A 24 -0.77 -7.15 -9.59
CA GLY A 24 -1.75 -8.18 -9.92
C GLY A 24 -1.31 -9.59 -9.55
N GLY A 25 -2.29 -10.49 -9.58
CA GLY A 25 -2.14 -11.90 -9.27
C GLY A 25 -1.57 -12.18 -7.88
N ASP A 26 -1.11 -13.42 -7.70
CA ASP A 26 -0.66 -13.96 -6.41
C ASP A 26 0.88 -14.08 -6.33
N SER A 27 1.60 -13.09 -6.86
CA SER A 27 3.06 -13.06 -6.79
C SER A 27 3.57 -12.35 -5.53
N ILE A 28 4.59 -12.93 -4.91
CA ILE A 28 5.33 -12.30 -3.80
C ILE A 28 5.88 -10.93 -4.24
N MET A 29 6.31 -10.78 -5.50
CA MET A 29 6.79 -9.49 -6.00
C MET A 29 5.69 -8.44 -6.04
N SER A 30 4.46 -8.83 -6.36
CA SER A 30 3.30 -7.93 -6.34
C SER A 30 3.04 -7.39 -4.93
N ILE A 31 3.20 -8.24 -3.91
CA ILE A 31 3.11 -7.84 -2.49
C ILE A 31 4.21 -6.83 -2.14
N VAL A 32 5.46 -7.10 -2.54
CA VAL A 32 6.59 -6.22 -2.25
C VAL A 32 6.44 -4.87 -2.93
N PHE A 33 6.03 -4.84 -4.21
CA PHE A 33 5.76 -3.59 -4.91
C PHE A 33 4.64 -2.79 -4.25
N ALA A 34 3.55 -3.46 -3.89
CA ALA A 34 2.44 -2.81 -3.20
C ALA A 34 2.86 -2.25 -1.83
N ALA A 35 3.70 -2.95 -1.06
CA ALA A 35 4.25 -2.46 0.20
C ALA A 35 5.16 -1.23 -0.01
N LEU A 36 6.05 -1.27 -0.99
CA LEU A 36 6.97 -0.16 -1.31
C LEU A 36 6.26 1.11 -1.75
N ILE A 37 5.18 0.96 -2.53
CA ILE A 37 4.32 2.08 -2.94
C ILE A 37 3.45 2.52 -1.77
N GLY A 38 2.87 1.57 -1.03
CA GLY A 38 1.98 1.81 0.08
C GLY A 38 2.63 2.63 1.18
N VAL A 39 3.80 2.23 1.67
CA VAL A 39 4.51 2.88 2.79
C VAL A 39 4.54 4.42 2.69
N PRO A 40 5.13 5.04 1.66
CA PRO A 40 5.14 6.51 1.57
C PRO A 40 3.78 7.11 1.18
N LEU A 41 2.85 6.32 0.66
CA LEU A 41 1.57 6.80 0.16
C LEU A 41 0.64 7.12 1.34
N TYR A 42 0.18 8.36 1.39
CA TYR A 42 -0.78 8.79 2.40
C TYR A 42 -2.17 8.24 2.12
N LEU A 43 -2.48 7.10 2.75
CA LEU A 43 -3.80 6.46 2.67
C LEU A 43 -4.46 6.48 4.03
N ARG A 44 -5.51 7.28 4.17
CA ARG A 44 -6.46 7.07 5.26
C ARG A 44 -7.44 5.96 4.89
N ILE A 45 -7.99 5.28 5.88
CA ILE A 45 -8.88 4.13 5.67
C ILE A 45 -10.09 4.49 4.79
N GLU A 46 -10.61 5.72 4.91
CA GLU A 46 -11.76 6.20 4.11
C GLU A 46 -11.43 6.39 2.63
N MET A 47 -10.14 6.48 2.28
CA MET A 47 -9.64 6.58 0.91
C MET A 47 -9.13 5.23 0.38
N ALA A 48 -8.56 4.42 1.27
CA ALA A 48 -7.97 3.13 0.93
C ALA A 48 -9.02 2.16 0.36
N ILE A 49 -10.17 2.02 1.03
CA ILE A 49 -11.20 1.04 0.62
C ILE A 49 -11.75 1.33 -0.79
N PRO A 50 -12.18 2.57 -1.13
CA PRO A 50 -12.64 2.87 -2.49
C PRO A 50 -11.55 2.74 -3.56
N LEU A 51 -10.29 3.06 -3.24
CA LEU A 51 -9.17 2.91 -4.16
C LEU A 51 -8.92 1.42 -4.46
N LEU A 52 -8.86 0.59 -3.43
CA LEU A 52 -8.64 -0.83 -3.58
C LEU A 52 -9.73 -1.51 -4.39
N ASN A 53 -11.00 -1.15 -4.19
CA ASN A 53 -12.08 -1.69 -5.01
C ASN A 53 -11.84 -1.45 -6.51
N VAL A 54 -11.34 -0.27 -6.89
CA VAL A 54 -10.99 0.03 -8.29
C VAL A 54 -9.80 -0.80 -8.76
N LEU A 55 -8.75 -0.91 -7.94
CA LEU A 55 -7.53 -1.65 -8.31
C LEU A 55 -7.79 -3.16 -8.41
N ILE A 56 -8.59 -3.72 -7.51
CA ILE A 56 -8.99 -5.14 -7.52
C ILE A 56 -9.80 -5.44 -8.79
N VAL A 57 -10.74 -4.56 -9.16
CA VAL A 57 -11.47 -4.70 -10.43
C VAL A 57 -10.53 -4.62 -11.65
N LYS A 58 -9.41 -3.93 -11.53
CA LYS A 58 -8.34 -3.86 -12.53
C LYS A 58 -7.28 -4.97 -12.42
N GLY A 59 -7.55 -6.02 -11.63
CA GLY A 59 -6.69 -7.22 -11.55
C GLY A 59 -5.67 -7.22 -10.42
N MET A 60 -5.73 -6.28 -9.47
CA MET A 60 -4.88 -6.30 -8.27
C MET A 60 -5.16 -7.53 -7.41
N GLY A 61 -4.11 -8.21 -6.96
CA GLY A 61 -4.22 -9.34 -6.04
C GLY A 61 -4.60 -8.90 -4.62
N MET A 62 -5.21 -9.80 -3.86
CA MET A 62 -5.63 -9.51 -2.48
C MET A 62 -4.45 -9.38 -1.51
N GLY A 63 -3.40 -10.21 -1.65
CA GLY A 63 -2.16 -10.06 -0.88
C GLY A 63 -1.50 -8.68 -1.08
N PRO A 64 -1.26 -8.25 -2.33
CA PRO A 64 -0.84 -6.89 -2.66
C PRO A 64 -1.75 -5.81 -2.08
N ALA A 65 -3.07 -5.99 -2.13
CA ALA A 65 -4.03 -5.04 -1.57
C ALA A 65 -3.82 -4.83 -0.07
N MET A 66 -3.61 -5.92 0.69
CA MET A 66 -3.35 -5.83 2.13
C MET A 66 -2.00 -5.21 2.44
N ALA A 67 -0.96 -5.55 1.68
CA ALA A 67 0.35 -4.90 1.84
C ALA A 67 0.27 -3.39 1.60
N LEU A 68 -0.53 -2.94 0.63
CA LEU A 68 -0.76 -1.52 0.36
C LEU A 68 -1.48 -0.81 1.52
N ILE A 69 -2.53 -1.41 2.11
CA ILE A 69 -3.19 -0.83 3.29
C ILE A 69 -2.21 -0.74 4.44
N ILE A 70 -1.59 -1.86 4.83
CA ILE A 70 -0.73 -1.93 6.02
C ILE A 70 0.42 -0.93 5.89
N GLY A 71 1.04 -0.86 4.71
CA GLY A 71 2.09 0.12 4.43
C GLY A 71 1.57 1.56 4.51
N GLY A 72 0.51 1.87 3.75
CA GLY A 72 0.01 3.24 3.59
C GLY A 72 -0.70 3.84 4.80
N THR A 73 -1.20 3.01 5.72
CA THR A 73 -1.69 3.47 7.02
C THR A 73 -0.62 3.38 8.12
N GLY A 74 0.47 2.66 7.89
CA GLY A 74 1.48 2.39 8.92
C GLY A 74 2.59 3.43 8.98
N ALA A 75 3.12 3.85 7.82
CA ALA A 75 4.26 4.76 7.74
C ALA A 75 4.11 5.76 6.60
N SER A 76 2.94 6.37 6.49
CA SER A 76 2.68 7.40 5.48
C SER A 76 3.65 8.56 5.57
N LEU A 77 3.79 9.33 4.49
CA LEU A 77 4.71 10.48 4.45
C LEU A 77 4.52 11.47 5.64
N PRO A 78 3.29 11.82 6.06
CA PRO A 78 3.08 12.65 7.26
C PRO A 78 3.56 11.99 8.56
N GLU A 79 3.39 10.68 8.71
CA GLU A 79 3.86 9.94 9.89
C GLU A 79 5.38 9.84 9.93
N ILE A 80 6.03 9.57 8.79
CA ILE A 80 7.48 9.61 8.68
C ILE A 80 8.01 11.00 9.02
N ALA A 81 7.37 12.06 8.50
CA ALA A 81 7.75 13.44 8.81
C ALA A 81 7.62 13.73 10.31
N LEU A 82 6.51 13.33 10.94
CA LEU A 82 6.30 13.47 12.38
C LEU A 82 7.38 12.74 13.19
N VAL A 83 7.61 11.46 12.90
CA VAL A 83 8.60 10.62 13.60
C VAL A 83 10.02 11.16 13.42
N SER A 84 10.34 11.69 12.23
CA SER A 84 11.65 12.28 11.94
C SER A 84 11.95 13.57 12.71
N SER A 85 10.92 14.26 13.20
CA SER A 85 11.09 15.47 14.03
C SER A 85 11.53 15.16 15.46
N VAL A 86 11.32 13.92 15.92
CA VAL A 86 11.59 13.50 17.31
C VAL A 86 12.70 12.45 17.38
N LEU A 87 12.84 11.59 16.38
CA LEU A 87 13.79 10.49 16.37
C LEU A 87 15.05 10.78 15.54
N LYS A 88 16.15 10.12 15.89
CA LYS A 88 17.37 10.13 15.08
C LYS A 88 17.11 9.43 13.73
N PRO A 89 17.80 9.82 12.64
CA PRO A 89 17.61 9.22 11.31
C PRO A 89 17.68 7.68 11.30
N LYS A 90 18.58 7.09 12.10
CA LYS A 90 18.70 5.63 12.23
C LYS A 90 17.42 4.96 12.74
N ALA A 91 16.72 5.61 13.67
CA ALA A 91 15.47 5.09 14.21
C ALA A 91 14.29 5.28 13.23
N VAL A 92 14.29 6.34 12.42
CA VAL A 92 13.31 6.52 11.33
C VAL A 92 13.46 5.42 10.29
N VAL A 93 14.70 5.10 9.88
CA VAL A 93 14.96 3.99 8.94
C VAL A 93 14.50 2.66 9.52
N ALA A 94 14.76 2.41 10.81
CA ALA A 94 14.28 1.21 11.48
C ALA A 94 12.74 1.14 11.53
N PHE A 95 12.07 2.25 11.84
CA PHE A 95 10.61 2.35 11.83
C PHE A 95 10.03 2.00 10.45
N VAL A 96 10.53 2.64 9.39
CA VAL A 96 10.09 2.35 8.02
C VAL A 96 10.37 0.90 7.63
N GLY A 97 11.54 0.37 7.99
CA GLY A 97 11.89 -1.03 7.73
C GLY A 97 10.95 -2.03 8.42
N ILE A 98 10.57 -1.77 9.68
CA ILE A 98 9.62 -2.60 10.43
C ILE A 98 8.25 -2.56 9.75
N ILE A 99 7.77 -1.38 9.37
CA ILE A 99 6.45 -1.22 8.73
C ILE A 99 6.44 -1.93 7.37
N LEU A 100 7.47 -1.73 6.55
CA LEU A 100 7.60 -2.39 5.25
C LEU A 100 7.61 -3.91 5.40
N THR A 101 8.38 -4.43 6.36
CA THR A 101 8.43 -5.87 6.64
C THR A 101 7.06 -6.39 7.12
N THR A 102 6.38 -5.62 7.96
CA THR A 102 5.03 -5.96 8.46
C THR A 102 4.00 -5.98 7.34
N ALA A 103 4.06 -5.03 6.40
CA ALA A 103 3.20 -4.97 5.23
C ALA A 103 3.41 -6.19 4.31
N ILE A 104 4.67 -6.57 4.07
CA ILE A 104 4.99 -7.75 3.27
C ILE A 104 4.49 -9.02 3.95
N ILE A 105 4.78 -9.20 5.24
CA ILE A 105 4.32 -10.37 6.00
C ILE A 105 2.80 -10.43 6.03
N GLY A 106 2.12 -9.31 6.28
CA GLY A 106 0.66 -9.24 6.29
C GLY A 106 0.05 -9.58 4.94
N GLY A 107 0.63 -9.07 3.84
CA GLY A 107 0.20 -9.42 2.48
C GLY A 107 0.40 -10.90 2.16
N LEU A 108 1.53 -11.49 2.59
CA LEU A 108 1.79 -12.92 2.42
C LEU A 108 0.80 -13.78 3.23
N LEU A 109 0.55 -13.40 4.49
CA LEU A 109 -0.43 -14.08 5.33
C LEU A 109 -1.82 -14.04 4.69
N PHE A 110 -2.22 -12.88 4.17
CA PHE A 110 -3.51 -12.77 3.50
C PHE A 110 -3.59 -13.62 2.22
N GLN A 111 -2.49 -13.77 1.49
CA GLN A 111 -2.50 -14.51 0.23
C GLN A 111 -2.46 -16.04 0.42
N TYR A 112 -1.77 -16.53 1.44
CA TYR A 112 -1.50 -17.97 1.60
C TYR A 112 -2.27 -18.62 2.74
N VAL A 113 -2.84 -17.84 3.66
CA VAL A 113 -3.52 -18.37 4.86
C VAL A 113 -5.02 -18.04 4.87
N LEU A 114 -5.39 -16.85 4.40
CA LEU A 114 -6.78 -16.39 4.30
C LEU A 114 -7.32 -16.55 2.88
#